data_AF-A0A3N4R198-F1
#
_entry.id   AF-A0A3N4R198-F1
#
_cell.length_a   1.000
_cell.length_b   1.000
_cell.length_c   1.000
_cell.angle_alpha   90.00
_cell.angle_beta   90.00
_cell.angle_gamma   90.00
#
_symmetry.space_group_name_H-M   'P 1'
#
loop_
_entity.id
_entity.type
_entity.pdbx_description
1 polymer ?
#
loop_
_entity_poly.entity_id
_entity_poly.type
_entity_poly.pdbx_seq_one_letter_code
_entity_poly.pdbx_strand_id
1 'polypeptide(L)'
;MAIWNRTARTNLANDLDAAATADDLGAADGRQAAADPTNTPYERAFAARSAHTLTTRAVELRAEAAAIRDGANPADAGYTDPTPYC
;
A
#
# COMPACT_ATOMS: atom_id res chain seq x y z
N MET A 1 -19.31 17.45 0.58
CA MET A 1 -18.74 16.32 -0.18
C MET A 1 -17.53 16.88 -0.92
N ALA A 2 -16.32 16.48 -0.57
CA ALA A 2 -15.12 16.99 -1.24
C ALA A 2 -15.10 16.50 -2.70
N ILE A 3 -14.88 17.40 -3.65
CA ILE A 3 -14.92 17.08 -5.08
C ILE A 3 -13.48 16.83 -5.54
N TRP A 4 -13.10 15.56 -5.56
CA TRP A 4 -11.80 15.16 -6.08
C TRP A 4 -11.67 15.40 -7.57
N ASN A 5 -10.85 16.39 -7.96
CA ASN A 5 -10.55 16.62 -9.36
C ASN A 5 -9.76 15.44 -9.98
N ARG A 6 -9.75 15.35 -11.30
CA ARG A 6 -9.10 14.24 -12.02
C ARG A 6 -7.62 14.12 -11.67
N THR A 7 -6.91 15.24 -11.55
CA THR A 7 -5.48 15.27 -11.24
C THR A 7 -5.20 14.73 -9.85
N ALA A 8 -5.97 15.15 -8.85
CA ALA A 8 -5.84 14.70 -7.47
C ALA A 8 -6.08 13.19 -7.34
N ARG A 9 -7.08 12.64 -8.05
CA ARG A 9 -7.32 11.18 -8.10
C ARG A 9 -6.16 10.42 -8.72
N THR A 10 -5.62 10.91 -9.84
CA THR A 10 -4.46 10.30 -10.49
C THR A 10 -3.24 10.32 -9.57
N ASN A 11 -2.99 11.44 -8.89
CA ASN A 11 -1.86 11.56 -7.95
C ASN A 11 -2.01 10.57 -6.79
N LEU A 12 -3.19 10.50 -6.17
CA LEU A 12 -3.45 9.55 -5.10
C LEU A 12 -3.27 8.09 -5.56
N ALA A 13 -3.80 7.73 -6.72
CA ALA A 13 -3.62 6.37 -7.25
C ALA A 13 -2.13 6.03 -7.49
N ASN A 14 -1.32 7.01 -7.91
CA ASN A 14 0.12 6.83 -8.06
C ASN A 14 0.83 6.71 -6.71
N ASP A 15 0.42 7.49 -5.70
CA ASP A 15 0.97 7.41 -4.35
C ASP A 15 0.66 6.04 -3.71
N LEU A 16 -0.54 5.50 -3.93
CA LEU A 16 -0.93 4.16 -3.48
C LEU A 16 -0.10 3.07 -4.15
N ASP A 17 0.15 3.18 -5.46
CA ASP A 17 1.04 2.24 -6.17
C ASP A 17 2.49 2.34 -5.68
N ALA A 18 2.97 3.54 -5.37
CA ALA A 18 4.30 3.74 -4.79
C ALA A 18 4.39 3.11 -3.39
N ALA A 19 3.37 3.29 -2.54
CA ALA A 19 3.28 2.65 -1.24
C ALA A 19 3.22 1.12 -1.34
N ALA A 20 2.44 0.58 -2.28
CA ALA A 20 2.39 -0.87 -2.54
C ALA A 20 3.75 -1.42 -2.97
N THR A 21 4.49 -0.66 -3.79
CA THR A 21 5.84 -1.03 -4.21
C THR A 21 6.82 -1.05 -3.03
N ALA A 22 6.72 -0.08 -2.11
CA ALA A 22 7.53 -0.07 -0.90
C ALA A 22 7.21 -1.26 0.02
N ASP A 23 5.93 -1.61 0.17
CA ASP A 23 5.49 -2.78 0.94
C ASP A 23 6.00 -4.09 0.31
N ASP A 24 6.02 -4.22 -1.02
CA ASP A 24 6.60 -5.39 -1.70
C ASP A 24 8.11 -5.53 -1.46
N LEU A 25 8.84 -4.43 -1.45
CA LEU A 25 10.27 -4.42 -1.11
C LEU A 25 10.48 -4.87 0.33
N GLY A 26 9.72 -4.30 1.28
CA GLY A 26 9.76 -4.73 2.68
C GLY A 26 9.36 -6.20 2.87
N ALA A 27 8.41 -6.71 2.07
CA ALA A 27 8.05 -8.12 2.07
C ALA A 27 9.17 -9.01 1.53
N ALA A 28 9.91 -8.56 0.51
CA ALA A 28 11.08 -9.28 0.01
C ALA A 28 12.19 -9.36 1.07
N ASP A 29 12.49 -8.25 1.74
CA ASP A 29 13.46 -8.20 2.84
C ASP A 29 13.02 -9.11 4.00
N GLY A 30 11.75 -9.08 4.38
CA GLY A 30 11.19 -9.95 5.40
C GLY A 30 11.28 -11.45 5.03
N ARG A 31 11.08 -11.80 3.76
CA ARG A 31 11.29 -13.17 3.26
C ARG A 31 12.76 -13.58 3.33
N GLN A 32 13.69 -12.68 3.02
CA GLN A 32 15.13 -12.94 3.16
C GLN A 32 15.51 -13.17 4.63
N ALA A 33 15.06 -12.30 5.54
CA ALA A 33 15.30 -12.45 6.98
C ALA A 33 14.66 -13.74 7.55
N ALA A 34 13.50 -14.14 7.04
CA ALA A 34 12.87 -15.42 7.39
C ALA A 34 13.62 -16.65 6.87
N ALA A 35 14.38 -16.50 5.78
CA ALA A 35 15.20 -17.58 5.21
C ALA A 35 16.59 -17.66 5.86
N ASP A 36 17.07 -16.58 6.49
CA ASP A 36 18.39 -16.51 7.11
C ASP A 36 18.49 -17.47 8.33
N PRO A 37 19.36 -18.49 8.27
CA PRO A 37 19.53 -19.45 9.37
C PRO A 37 20.28 -18.87 10.58
N THR A 38 20.89 -17.69 10.46
CA THR A 38 21.58 -17.01 11.56
C THR A 38 20.59 -16.30 12.51
N ASN A 39 19.38 -16.01 12.03
CA ASN A 39 18.30 -15.48 12.84
C ASN A 39 17.67 -16.55 13.73
N THR A 40 17.17 -16.12 14.90
CA THR A 40 16.45 -17.02 15.81
C THR A 40 15.15 -17.53 15.17
N PRO A 41 14.63 -18.70 15.59
CA PRO A 41 13.35 -19.21 15.10
C PRO A 41 12.19 -18.22 15.26
N TYR A 42 12.20 -17.42 16.34
CA TYR A 42 11.22 -16.37 16.59
C TYR A 42 11.32 -15.25 15.57
N GLU A 43 12.52 -14.70 15.33
CA GLU A 43 12.74 -13.62 14.35
C GLU A 43 12.34 -14.07 12.95
N ARG A 44 12.70 -15.30 12.57
CA ARG A 44 12.32 -15.86 11.27
C ARG A 44 10.81 -15.99 11.11
N ALA A 45 10.11 -16.47 12.14
CA ALA A 45 8.65 -16.57 12.13
C ALA A 45 7.97 -15.19 12.10
N PHE A 46 8.50 -14.24 12.85
CA PHE A 46 8.03 -12.85 12.84
C PHE A 46 8.25 -12.21 11.47
N ALA A 47 9.44 -12.36 10.87
CA ALA A 47 9.76 -11.83 9.55
C ALA A 47 8.86 -12.42 8.46
N ALA A 48 8.58 -13.73 8.51
CA ALA A 48 7.65 -14.38 7.59
C ALA A 48 6.22 -13.81 7.71
N ARG A 49 5.74 -13.62 8.95
CA ARG A 49 4.42 -13.01 9.20
C ARG A 49 4.36 -11.57 8.71
N SER A 50 5.38 -10.78 9.00
CA SER A 50 5.48 -9.39 8.55
C SER A 50 5.51 -9.29 7.03
N ALA A 51 6.27 -10.15 6.35
CA ALA A 51 6.29 -10.22 4.90
C ALA A 51 4.92 -10.56 4.30
N HIS A 52 4.18 -11.47 4.94
CA HIS A 52 2.81 -11.79 4.53
C HIS A 52 1.88 -10.58 4.68
N THR A 53 1.91 -9.89 5.83
CA THR A 53 1.11 -8.67 6.07
C THR A 53 1.39 -7.60 5.03
N LEU A 54 2.67 -7.34 4.74
CA LEU A 54 3.08 -6.35 3.73
C LEU A 54 2.61 -6.73 2.32
N THR A 55 2.70 -8.01 1.96
CA THR A 55 2.21 -8.49 0.66
C THR A 55 0.69 -8.29 0.53
N THR A 56 -0.08 -8.61 1.58
CA THR A 56 -1.53 -8.39 1.60
C THR A 56 -1.86 -6.90 1.46
N ARG A 57 -1.18 -6.04 2.21
CA ARG A 57 -1.36 -4.60 2.14
C ARG A 57 -1.01 -4.03 0.77
N ALA A 58 0.06 -4.50 0.13
CA ALA A 58 0.44 -4.09 -1.22
C ALA A 58 -0.64 -4.46 -2.26
N VAL A 59 -1.29 -5.62 -2.11
CA VAL A 59 -2.41 -6.02 -2.96
C VAL A 59 -3.63 -5.11 -2.75
N GLU A 60 -3.97 -4.82 -1.49
CA GLU A 60 -5.09 -3.92 -1.14
C GLU A 60 -4.88 -2.51 -1.69
N LEU A 61 -3.68 -1.95 -1.51
CA LEU A 61 -3.32 -0.62 -2.03
C LEU A 61 -3.43 -0.54 -3.56
N ARG A 62 -3.01 -1.60 -4.28
CA ARG A 62 -3.15 -1.65 -5.75
C ARG A 62 -4.60 -1.79 -6.20
N ALA A 63 -5.39 -2.60 -5.48
CA ALA A 63 -6.81 -2.73 -5.76
C ALA A 63 -7.53 -1.38 -5.58
N GLU A 64 -7.16 -0.63 -4.55
CA GLU A 64 -7.68 0.71 -4.30
C GLU A 64 -7.23 1.73 -5.33
N ALA A 65 -5.95 1.72 -5.70
CA ALA A 65 -5.41 2.55 -6.78
C ALA A 65 -6.14 2.30 -8.11
N ALA A 66 -6.41 1.03 -8.44
CA ALA A 66 -7.19 0.65 -9.62
C ALA A 66 -8.63 1.17 -9.53
N ALA A 67 -9.31 0.98 -8.40
CA ALA A 67 -10.66 1.48 -8.21
C ALA A 67 -10.75 3.01 -8.39
N ILE A 68 -9.79 3.77 -7.86
CA ILE A 68 -9.72 5.23 -8.02
C ILE A 68 -9.50 5.63 -9.49
N ARG A 69 -8.67 4.89 -10.23
CA ARG A 69 -8.46 5.10 -11.67
C ARG A 69 -9.72 4.81 -12.49
N ASP A 70 -10.50 3.81 -12.09
CA ASP A 70 -11.78 3.44 -12.70
C ASP A 70 -12.91 4.42 -12.35
N GLY A 71 -12.65 5.36 -11.44
CA GLY A 71 -13.54 6.48 -11.13
C GLY A 71 -14.18 6.44 -9.75
N ALA A 72 -13.79 5.49 -8.89
CA ALA A 72 -14.21 5.51 -7.48
C ALA A 72 -13.80 6.83 -6.81
N ASN A 73 -14.66 7.34 -5.95
CA ASN A 73 -14.39 8.56 -5.21
C ASN A 73 -13.49 8.23 -4.00
N PRO A 74 -12.27 8.80 -3.91
CA PRO A 74 -11.39 8.50 -2.77
C PRO A 74 -11.98 8.84 -1.40
N ALA A 75 -12.92 9.79 -1.33
CA ALA A 75 -13.59 10.13 -0.09
C ALA A 75 -14.39 8.96 0.51
N ASP A 76 -14.88 8.03 -0.31
CA ASP A 76 -15.64 6.85 0.14
C ASP A 76 -14.73 5.85 0.87
N ALA A 77 -13.43 5.86 0.56
CA ALA A 77 -12.39 5.12 1.25
C ALA A 77 -11.77 5.88 2.45
N GLY A 78 -12.27 7.08 2.74
CA GLY A 78 -11.78 7.91 3.86
C GLY A 78 -10.59 8.81 3.53
N TYR A 79 -10.19 8.94 2.26
CA TYR A 79 -9.14 9.89 1.88
C TYR A 79 -9.67 11.33 1.94
N THR A 80 -8.86 12.21 2.52
CA THR A 80 -9.15 13.65 2.56
C THR A 80 -8.61 14.31 1.30
N ASP A 81 -9.44 15.12 0.64
CA ASP A 81 -9.04 15.89 -0.52
C ASP A 81 -7.91 16.88 -0.14
N PRO A 82 -6.72 16.77 -0.75
CA PRO A 82 -5.61 17.68 -0.47
C PRO A 82 -5.83 19.09 -1.00
N THR A 83 -6.89 19.33 -1.79
CA THR A 83 -7.26 20.65 -2.32
C THR A 83 -8.54 21.17 -1.66
N PRO A 84 -8.47 21.74 -0.44
CA PRO A 84 -9.68 22.12 0.27
C PRO A 84 -10.44 23.27 -0.38
N TYR A 85 -9.81 24.17 -1.13
CA TYR A 85 -10.49 25.30 -1.80
C TYR A 85 -9.67 25.80 -3.01
N CYS A 86 -10.28 25.84 -4.19
CA CYS A 86 -9.94 26.72 -5.31
C CYS A 86 -11.24 27.27 -5.89
#